data_AF-A0A953AAB0-F1
#
_entry.id   AF-A0A953AAB0-F1
#
_cell.length_a   1.000
_cell.length_b   1.000
_cell.length_c   1.000
_cell.angle_alpha   90.00
_cell.angle_beta   90.00
_cell.angle_gamma   90.00
#
_symmetry.space_group_name_H-M   'P 1'
#
loop_
_entity.id
_entity.type
_entity.pdbx_description
1 polymer ?
#
loop_
_entity_poly.entity_id
_entity_poly.type
_entity_poly.pdbx_seq_one_letter_code
_entity_poly.pdbx_strand_id
1 'polypeptide(L)'
;MAQIPSDHHITYQLQYRKCGKPTCSTCREGQGHGPYWYAYWREGSRLRSGYVGKERPAGSSSPEQARKQRPGDQRDERQARRGNTRLSLVPVLS
;
A
#
# COMPACT_ATOMS: atom_id res chain seq x y z
N MET A 1 -23.63 -1.78 6.31
CA MET A 1 -22.18 -1.50 6.39
C MET A 1 -21.52 -1.88 5.07
N ALA A 2 -20.37 -1.29 4.73
CA ALA A 2 -19.62 -1.73 3.56
C ALA A 2 -19.08 -3.15 3.80
N GLN A 3 -19.23 -4.05 2.83
CA GLN A 3 -18.60 -5.36 2.85
C GLN A 3 -17.11 -5.18 2.56
N ILE A 4 -16.25 -5.55 3.51
CA ILE A 4 -14.80 -5.44 3.37
C ILE A 4 -14.31 -6.76 2.76
N PRO A 5 -13.72 -6.75 1.56
CA PRO A 5 -13.26 -7.97 0.92
C PRO A 5 -12.03 -8.53 1.65
N SER A 6 -11.97 -9.85 1.82
CA SER A 6 -10.83 -10.54 2.45
C SER A 6 -9.66 -10.79 1.48
N ASP A 7 -9.93 -10.80 0.17
CA ASP A 7 -8.94 -11.08 -0.88
C ASP A 7 -8.11 -9.84 -1.28
N HIS A 8 -8.50 -8.65 -0.83
CA HIS A 8 -7.81 -7.42 -1.18
C HIS A 8 -6.79 -7.01 -0.12
N HIS A 9 -5.77 -6.26 -0.54
CA HIS A 9 -4.89 -5.58 0.40
C HIS A 9 -5.65 -4.47 1.12
N ILE A 10 -5.93 -4.68 2.41
CA ILE A 10 -6.66 -3.74 3.27
C ILE A 10 -5.70 -2.96 4.15
N THR A 11 -5.79 -1.63 4.09
CA THR A 11 -5.15 -0.74 5.05
C THR A 11 -6.16 -0.26 6.07
N TYR A 12 -5.85 -0.36 7.36
CA TYR A 12 -6.70 0.12 8.44
C TYR A 12 -6.18 1.44 9.00
N GLN A 13 -7.07 2.40 9.22
CA GLN A 13 -6.74 3.71 9.79
C GLN A 13 -7.81 4.17 10.79
N LEU A 14 -7.38 4.82 11.87
CA LEU A 14 -8.25 5.51 12.82
C LEU A 14 -8.68 6.87 12.27
N GLN A 15 -9.98 7.18 12.32
CA GLN A 15 -10.54 8.45 11.87
C GLN A 15 -11.60 9.01 12.83
N TYR A 16 -11.59 10.32 13.01
CA TYR A 16 -12.66 11.06 13.68
C TYR A 16 -13.72 11.51 12.67
N ARG A 17 -14.98 11.55 13.09
CA ARG A 17 -16.13 11.93 12.25
C ARG A 17 -16.96 13.04 12.89
N LYS A 18 -17.31 14.05 12.10
CA LYS A 18 -18.27 15.09 12.50
C LYS A 18 -19.69 14.54 12.28
N CYS A 19 -20.58 14.72 13.26
CA CYS A 19 -21.96 14.23 13.18
C CYS A 19 -22.91 15.18 12.41
N GLY A 20 -22.46 16.37 12.04
CA GLY A 20 -23.25 17.37 11.31
C GLY A 20 -24.27 18.15 12.15
N LYS A 21 -24.47 17.80 13.43
CA LYS A 21 -25.38 18.53 14.31
C LYS A 21 -24.76 19.86 14.77
N PRO A 22 -25.45 21.01 14.58
CA PRO A 22 -24.90 22.32 14.94
C PRO A 22 -24.71 22.48 16.45
N THR A 23 -25.48 21.76 17.25
CA THR A 23 -25.44 21.79 18.72
C THR A 23 -24.44 20.81 19.33
N CYS A 24 -23.70 20.04 18.53
CA CYS A 24 -22.76 19.04 19.08
C CYS A 24 -21.44 19.71 19.50
N SER A 25 -21.25 19.90 20.82
CA SER A 25 -20.02 20.45 21.41
C SER A 25 -18.79 19.61 21.06
N THR A 26 -18.86 18.28 21.13
CA THR A 26 -17.75 17.37 20.74
C THR A 26 -17.27 17.60 19.31
N CYS A 27 -18.18 17.93 18.39
CA CYS A 27 -17.84 18.24 17.00
C CYS A 27 -17.41 19.69 16.79
N ARG A 28 -17.89 20.63 17.58
CA ARG A 28 -17.55 22.06 17.44
C ARG A 28 -16.20 22.40 18.06
N GLU A 29 -15.94 21.85 19.24
CA GLU A 29 -14.77 22.18 20.07
C GLU A 29 -13.63 21.16 19.88
N GLY A 30 -13.96 19.92 19.48
CA GLY A 30 -13.00 18.82 19.35
C GLY A 30 -12.80 18.29 17.93
N GLN A 31 -12.03 17.21 17.81
CA GLN A 31 -11.76 16.51 16.54
C GLN A 31 -13.01 15.85 15.94
N GLY A 32 -14.07 15.67 16.74
CA GLY A 32 -15.30 14.97 16.37
C GLY A 32 -15.43 13.64 17.10
N HIS A 33 -16.39 12.82 16.70
CA HIS A 33 -16.62 11.51 17.31
C HIS A 33 -15.62 10.49 16.80
N GLY A 34 -15.08 9.70 17.72
CA GLY A 34 -14.11 8.65 17.42
C GLY A 34 -12.96 8.64 18.43
N PRO A 35 -11.81 8.07 18.06
CA PRO A 35 -11.49 7.59 16.71
C PRO A 35 -12.17 6.26 16.40
N TYR A 36 -12.56 6.08 15.13
CA TYR A 36 -13.12 4.83 14.62
C TYR A 36 -12.19 4.22 13.57
N TRP A 37 -12.16 2.89 13.53
CA TRP A 37 -11.46 2.15 12.49
C TRP A 37 -12.21 2.20 11.17
N TYR A 38 -11.47 2.55 10.13
CA TYR A 38 -11.86 2.44 8.73
C TYR A 38 -10.89 1.53 7.99
N ALA A 39 -11.44 0.72 7.10
CA ALA A 39 -10.72 -0.08 6.13
C ALA A 39 -10.65 0.66 4.79
N TYR A 40 -9.51 0.57 4.11
CA TYR A 40 -9.26 1.15 2.79
C TYR A 40 -8.71 0.08 1.86
N TRP A 41 -9.28 -0.02 0.66
CA TRP A 41 -8.83 -0.96 -0.37
C TRP A 41 -9.09 -0.39 -1.76
N ARG A 42 -8.36 -0.90 -2.75
CA ARG A 42 -8.60 -0.55 -4.16
C ARG A 42 -9.49 -1.59 -4.81
N GLU A 43 -10.54 -1.15 -5.47
CA GLU A 43 -11.38 -1.97 -6.34
C GLU A 43 -11.17 -1.45 -7.77
N GLY A 44 -10.30 -2.12 -8.52
CA GLY A 44 -9.81 -1.63 -9.81
C GLY A 44 -9.15 -0.25 -9.67
N SER A 45 -9.70 0.76 -10.35
CA SER A 45 -9.22 2.14 -10.31
C SER A 45 -9.77 2.97 -9.14
N ARG A 46 -10.73 2.45 -8.37
CA ARG A 46 -11.43 3.20 -7.33
C ARG A 46 -10.90 2.85 -5.94
N LEU A 47 -10.62 3.89 -5.14
CA LEU A 47 -10.37 3.72 -3.71
C LEU A 47 -11.72 3.59 -2.98
N ARG A 48 -11.90 2.48 -2.27
CA ARG A 48 -13.06 2.20 -1.43
C ARG A 48 -12.69 2.34 0.03
N SER A 49 -13.70 2.63 0.85
CA SER A 49 -13.56 2.66 2.30
C SER A 49 -14.76 2.01 2.98
N GLY A 50 -14.52 1.43 4.15
CA GLY A 50 -15.54 0.75 4.94
C GLY A 50 -15.38 1.07 6.42
N TYR A 51 -16.51 1.31 7.10
CA TYR A 51 -16.53 1.49 8.55
C TYR A 51 -16.40 0.14 9.24
N VAL A 52 -15.45 0.04 10.17
CA VAL A 52 -15.19 -1.18 10.94
C VAL A 52 -15.81 -1.07 12.33
N GLY A 53 -15.51 0.00 13.07
CA GLY A 53 -16.00 0.16 14.43
C GLY A 53 -14.97 0.80 15.36
N LYS A 54 -15.09 0.53 16.67
CA LYS A 54 -14.18 1.05 17.70
C LYS A 54 -12.91 0.21 17.84
N GLU A 55 -13.00 -1.08 17.52
CA GLU A 55 -11.91 -2.03 17.68
C GLU A 55 -11.28 -2.37 16.32
N ARG A 56 -9.98 -2.64 16.33
CA ARG A 56 -9.25 -3.07 15.14
C ARG A 56 -9.59 -4.55 14.88
N PRO A 57 -9.85 -4.95 13.63
CA PRO A 57 -10.11 -6.36 13.34
C PRO A 57 -8.83 -7.18 13.54
N ALA A 58 -8.97 -8.29 14.28
CA ALA A 58 -7.88 -9.22 14.57
C ALA A 58 -7.31 -9.81 13.28
N GLY A 59 -5.97 -9.86 13.18
CA GLY A 59 -5.28 -10.39 12.00
C GLY A 59 -4.92 -9.38 10.90
N SER A 60 -5.24 -8.09 11.09
CA SER A 60 -4.77 -7.03 10.18
C SER A 60 -3.30 -6.68 10.44
N SER A 61 -2.38 -7.43 9.85
CA SER A 61 -0.93 -7.18 9.92
C SER A 61 -0.59 -5.77 9.38
N SER A 62 0.19 -5.01 10.15
CA SER A 62 0.62 -3.64 9.77
C SER A 62 1.36 -3.67 8.43
N PRO A 63 1.28 -2.62 7.58
CA PRO A 63 2.00 -2.57 6.28
C PRO A 63 3.52 -2.78 6.40
N GLU A 64 4.10 -2.60 7.59
CA GLU A 64 5.46 -3.03 7.95
C GLU A 64 5.74 -4.51 7.60
N GLN A 65 4.77 -5.40 7.86
CA GLN A 65 4.93 -6.84 7.66
C GLN A 65 4.79 -7.27 6.19
N ALA A 66 3.98 -6.57 5.40
CA ALA A 66 3.81 -6.85 3.97
C ALA A 66 5.07 -6.49 3.16
N ARG A 67 5.82 -5.45 3.57
CA ARG A 67 7.07 -5.07 2.87
C ARG A 67 8.16 -6.15 2.97
N LYS A 68 8.17 -6.95 4.05
CA LYS A 68 9.10 -8.07 4.21
C LYS A 68 8.79 -9.29 3.33
N GLN A 69 7.60 -9.37 2.74
CA GLN A 69 7.16 -10.52 1.94
C GLN A 69 7.28 -10.31 0.43
N ARG A 70 7.84 -9.20 -0.05
CA ARG A 70 8.17 -9.08 -1.48
C ARG A 70 9.24 -10.12 -1.78
N PRO A 71 8.98 -11.15 -2.62
CA PRO A 71 10.04 -12.02 -3.10
C PRO A 71 11.01 -11.11 -3.83
N GLY A 72 12.28 -11.13 -3.40
CA GLY A 72 13.34 -10.39 -4.07
C GLY A 72 13.33 -10.71 -5.56
N ASP A 73 13.47 -9.67 -6.36
CA ASP A 73 13.72 -9.65 -7.81
C ASP A 73 14.82 -10.68 -8.16
N GLN A 74 14.45 -11.95 -8.35
CA GLN A 74 15.35 -12.98 -8.89
C GLN A 74 15.54 -12.66 -10.37
N ARG A 75 16.51 -11.79 -10.67
CA ARG A 75 17.02 -11.65 -12.03
C ARG A 75 17.75 -12.92 -12.38
N ASP A 76 17.04 -13.77 -13.12
CA ASP A 76 17.56 -14.93 -13.83
C ASP A 76 18.94 -14.67 -14.45
N GLU A 77 19.92 -15.41 -13.95
CA GLU A 77 21.34 -15.34 -14.27
C GLU A 77 21.69 -16.00 -15.62
N ARG A 78 20.87 -15.83 -16.67
CA ARG A 78 20.95 -16.68 -17.88
C ARG A 78 21.25 -16.02 -19.24
N GLN A 79 21.71 -14.77 -19.28
CA GLN A 79 22.03 -14.09 -20.54
C GLN A 79 23.22 -13.13 -20.34
N ALA A 80 24.37 -13.18 -21.04
CA ALA A 80 24.74 -13.87 -22.26
C ALA A 80 26.28 -14.10 -22.26
N ARG A 81 26.69 -15.36 -22.43
CA ARG A 81 28.01 -15.67 -23.01
C ARG A 81 27.89 -15.49 -24.53
N ARG A 82 28.14 -14.28 -25.05
CA ARG A 82 28.41 -14.07 -26.49
C ARG A 82 29.63 -13.17 -26.66
N GLY A 83 30.59 -13.70 -27.41
CA GLY A 83 31.97 -13.28 -27.48
C GLY A 83 32.19 -11.84 -27.96
N ASN A 84 33.19 -11.22 -27.36
CA ASN A 84 33.73 -9.94 -27.82
C ASN A 84 35.07 -10.21 -28.52
N THR A 85 35.02 -10.51 -29.82
CA THR A 85 36.23 -10.52 -30.67
C THR A 85 36.41 -9.12 -31.23
N ARG A 86 37.30 -8.31 -30.64
CA ARG A 86 37.77 -7.06 -31.26
C ARG A 86 39.04 -7.34 -32.06
N LEU A 87 38.92 -7.14 -33.36
CA LEU A 87 39.98 -7.16 -34.37
C LEU A 87 41.04 -6.10 -34.04
N SER A 88 42.30 -6.50 -33.92
CA SER A 88 43.45 -5.59 -33.81
C SER A 88 43.67 -4.87 -35.13
N LEU A 89 43.61 -3.54 -35.14
CA LEU A 89 44.18 -2.73 -36.23
C LEU A 89 45.66 -2.47 -35.93
N VAL A 90 46.52 -2.89 -36.85
CA VAL A 90 47.95 -2.56 -36.91
C VAL A 90 48.15 -1.13 -37.44
N PRO A 91 49.14 -0.36 -36.97
CA PRO A 91 49.49 0.93 -37.56
C PRO A 91 50.45 0.75 -38.74
N VAL A 92 50.25 1.49 -39.83
CA VAL A 92 51.27 1.65 -40.88
C VAL A 92 51.83 3.06 -40.81
N LEU A 93 53.14 3.14 -40.63
CA LEU A 93 53.97 4.33 -40.76
C LEU A 93 54.41 4.44 -42.22
N SER A 94 54.32 5.63 -42.81
CA SER A 94 55.35 6.20 -43.70
C SER A 94 55.02 7.64 -44.07
#